data_AF-A0A9P8JHV6-F1
#
_entry.id   AF-A0A9P8JHV6-F1
#
_cell.length_a   1.000
_cell.length_b   1.000
_cell.length_c   1.000
_cell.angle_alpha   90.00
_cell.angle_beta   90.00
_cell.angle_gamma   90.00
#
_symmetry.space_group_name_H-M   'P 1'
#
loop_
_entity.id
_entity.type
_entity.pdbx_description
1 polymer ?
#
loop_
_entity_poly.entity_id
_entity_poly.type
_entity_poly.pdbx_seq_one_letter_code
_entity_poly.pdbx_strand_id
1 'polypeptide(L)'
;HQYGDVLITMGTGKISSRTERAIGLAGEHDYAVLDMREVDGQKLMLVKNPWCEGMSWRGSIPRSPIDDQDDEDEEVLPSSRDLLNQDDKLTPGTFWIDLNSVMQYFESIYLNWNPGLFNYRQDIHFAWDLSASSLSSKYKSFSNNQQFRVSVVAPCTVWFLLSRHFKDGKENDHPPEYISLYLFDNNGAKVYLSDGALQRGPFVDSPQTLLRLDNMEAGRKYTVVPVEQDLGPTVHTFTLSVFAEQRIALDEAPNKYPCQKTITAAWTDETAGGNAHSPTYSQNPQFSIVVPARTPIALLLETDVEQLHVHVKLTIAVDVL
;
A
#
# COMPACT_ATOMS: atom_id res chain seq x y z
N HIS A 1 4.05 10.72 -20.02
CA HIS A 1 3.13 11.73 -20.58
C HIS A 1 3.17 11.81 -22.11
N GLN A 2 4.34 11.90 -22.76
CA GLN A 2 4.45 12.08 -24.23
C GLN A 2 3.70 11.02 -25.09
N TYR A 3 3.53 9.80 -24.59
CA TYR A 3 2.79 8.73 -25.27
C TYR A 3 1.29 8.66 -24.89
N GLY A 4 0.81 9.49 -23.95
CA GLY A 4 -0.57 9.46 -23.46
C GLY A 4 -0.89 8.33 -22.48
N ASP A 5 0.13 7.61 -22.01
CA ASP A 5 -0.01 6.37 -21.23
C ASP A 5 -0.31 6.56 -19.73
N VAL A 6 -0.22 7.79 -19.23
CA VAL A 6 -0.48 8.10 -17.83
C VAL A 6 -1.16 9.44 -17.71
N LEU A 7 -2.29 9.45 -17.00
CA LEU A 7 -2.95 10.66 -16.53
C LEU A 7 -2.43 10.99 -15.13
N ILE A 8 -1.98 12.22 -14.95
CA ILE A 8 -1.44 12.71 -13.68
C ILE A 8 -2.39 13.78 -13.16
N THR A 9 -2.83 13.61 -11.92
CA THR A 9 -3.59 14.63 -11.18
C THR A 9 -2.90 14.95 -9.87
N MET A 10 -3.14 16.14 -9.34
CA MET A 10 -2.57 16.60 -8.08
C MET A 10 -3.65 17.24 -7.22
N GLY A 11 -3.68 16.89 -5.94
CA GLY A 11 -4.64 17.38 -4.97
C GLY A 11 -4.01 18.38 -4.01
N THR A 12 -4.70 19.48 -3.73
CA THR A 12 -4.34 20.41 -2.66
C THR A 12 -5.03 20.02 -1.35
N GLY A 13 -4.33 20.20 -0.23
CA GLY A 13 -4.92 20.08 1.09
C GLY A 13 -5.77 21.30 1.47
N LYS A 14 -6.04 21.47 2.76
CA LYS A 14 -6.73 22.66 3.29
C LYS A 14 -5.87 23.92 3.10
N ILE A 15 -6.36 24.85 2.29
CA ILE A 15 -5.74 26.16 2.05
C ILE A 15 -6.69 27.26 2.57
N SER A 16 -6.17 28.22 3.33
CA SER A 16 -7.00 29.33 3.80
C SER A 16 -7.44 30.24 2.65
N SER A 17 -8.64 30.82 2.70
CA SER A 17 -9.14 31.68 1.62
C SER A 17 -8.26 32.92 1.36
N ARG A 18 -7.47 33.36 2.34
CA ARG A 18 -6.45 34.40 2.15
C ARG A 18 -5.31 33.88 1.27
N THR A 19 -4.82 32.68 1.59
CA THR A 19 -3.75 32.01 0.84
C THR A 19 -4.20 31.67 -0.57
N GLU A 20 -5.41 31.12 -0.76
CA GLU A 20 -5.98 30.81 -2.08
C GLU A 20 -5.96 32.03 -3.00
N ARG A 21 -6.43 33.18 -2.52
CA ARG A 21 -6.41 34.44 -3.28
C ARG A 21 -5.00 34.94 -3.59
N ALA A 22 -4.04 34.67 -2.70
CA ALA A 22 -2.66 35.12 -2.85
C ALA A 22 -1.90 34.29 -3.89
N ILE A 23 -2.00 32.96 -3.81
CA ILE A 23 -1.23 32.04 -4.67
C ILE A 23 -2.01 31.60 -5.92
N GLY A 24 -3.33 31.73 -5.92
CA GLY A 24 -4.20 31.35 -7.02
C GLY A 24 -4.47 29.84 -7.15
N LEU A 25 -4.35 29.09 -6.05
CA LEU A 25 -4.74 27.68 -5.94
C LEU A 25 -5.91 27.57 -4.95
N ALA A 26 -6.99 26.91 -5.37
CA ALA A 26 -8.05 26.43 -4.49
C ALA A 26 -7.54 25.27 -3.60
N GLY A 27 -7.95 25.27 -2.33
CA GLY A 27 -7.73 24.17 -1.38
C GLY A 27 -8.77 23.06 -1.52
N GLU A 28 -8.42 21.87 -1.05
CA GLU A 28 -9.24 20.65 -1.12
C GLU A 28 -9.76 20.40 -2.55
N HIS A 29 -8.89 20.59 -3.54
CA HIS A 29 -9.24 20.58 -4.95
C HIS A 29 -8.20 19.86 -5.81
N ASP A 30 -8.68 19.22 -6.88
CA ASP A 30 -7.85 18.45 -7.81
C ASP A 30 -7.56 19.22 -9.11
N TYR A 31 -6.33 19.06 -9.57
CA TYR A 31 -5.83 19.65 -10.82
C TYR A 31 -5.27 18.57 -11.73
N ALA A 32 -5.40 18.75 -13.05
CA ALA A 32 -4.81 17.86 -14.04
C ALA A 32 -3.46 18.39 -14.50
N VAL A 33 -2.46 17.51 -14.64
CA VAL A 33 -1.18 17.85 -15.27
C VAL A 33 -1.28 17.52 -16.75
N LEU A 34 -1.14 18.53 -17.60
CA LEU A 34 -1.26 18.44 -19.06
C LEU A 34 0.07 18.34 -19.78
N ASP A 35 1.16 18.76 -19.16
CA ASP A 35 2.51 18.67 -19.74
C ASP A 35 3.57 18.79 -18.64
N MET A 36 4.77 18.29 -18.93
CA MET A 36 5.95 18.43 -18.07
C MET A 36 7.17 18.70 -18.94
N ARG A 37 7.93 19.73 -18.60
CA ARG A 37 9.11 20.15 -19.38
C ARG A 37 10.26 20.54 -18.47
N GLU A 38 11.47 20.40 -18.99
CA GLU A 38 12.67 20.98 -18.41
C GLU A 38 13.15 22.10 -19.34
N VAL A 39 13.22 23.33 -18.81
CA VAL A 39 13.64 24.53 -19.54
C VAL A 39 14.66 25.26 -18.68
N ASP A 40 15.86 25.49 -19.21
CA ASP A 40 16.98 26.15 -18.50
C ASP A 40 17.29 25.52 -17.12
N GLY A 41 17.16 24.20 -17.02
CA GLY A 41 17.34 23.43 -15.78
C GLY A 41 16.18 23.50 -14.79
N GLN A 42 15.10 24.25 -15.10
CA GLN A 42 13.88 24.29 -14.30
C GLN A 42 12.90 23.21 -14.75
N LYS A 43 12.41 22.42 -13.79
CA LYS A 43 11.37 21.40 -14.00
C LYS A 43 10.01 22.05 -13.82
N LEU A 44 9.25 22.15 -14.90
CA LEU A 44 7.98 22.84 -14.96
C LEU A 44 6.85 21.85 -15.30
N MET A 45 5.69 22.05 -14.68
CA MET A 45 4.47 21.30 -14.92
C MET A 45 3.39 22.25 -15.44
N LEU A 46 2.75 21.89 -16.54
CA LEU A 46 1.57 22.57 -17.05
C LEU A 46 0.34 21.99 -16.37
N VAL A 47 -0.33 22.80 -15.57
CA VAL A 47 -1.42 22.37 -14.69
C VAL A 47 -2.70 23.05 -15.13
N LYS A 48 -3.81 22.31 -15.11
CA LYS A 48 -5.15 22.80 -15.44
C LYS A 48 -6.10 22.65 -14.26
N ASN A 49 -6.70 23.77 -13.88
CA ASN A 49 -7.87 23.79 -13.02
C ASN A 49 -9.11 23.37 -13.83
N PRO A 50 -9.85 22.32 -13.42
CA PRO A 50 -11.06 21.90 -14.11
C PRO A 50 -12.23 22.89 -14.00
N TRP A 51 -12.21 23.83 -13.03
CA TRP A 51 -13.21 24.88 -12.96
C TRP A 51 -12.97 25.96 -14.02
N CYS A 52 -13.97 26.17 -14.89
CA CYS A 52 -13.89 27.11 -16.01
C CYS A 52 -13.57 28.57 -15.62
N GLU A 53 -13.95 28.99 -14.39
CA GLU A 53 -13.66 30.31 -13.81
C GLU A 53 -12.66 30.23 -12.64
N GLY A 54 -11.91 29.14 -12.56
CA GLY A 54 -11.01 28.85 -11.44
C GLY A 54 -9.85 29.83 -11.34
N MET A 55 -9.36 30.02 -10.11
CA MET A 55 -8.12 30.76 -9.87
C MET A 55 -6.97 30.13 -10.69
N SER A 56 -6.11 31.00 -11.24
CA SER A 56 -4.88 30.62 -11.92
C SER A 56 -3.69 30.96 -11.04
N TRP A 57 -2.66 30.11 -11.08
CA TRP A 57 -1.43 30.29 -10.31
C TRP A 57 -0.86 31.69 -10.48
N ARG A 58 -0.68 32.39 -9.36
CA ARG A 58 -0.17 33.77 -9.30
C ARG A 58 1.31 33.83 -8.90
N GLY A 59 1.94 32.68 -8.66
CA GLY A 59 3.29 32.59 -8.13
C GLY A 59 3.34 32.50 -6.61
N SER A 60 4.54 32.21 -6.11
CA SER A 60 4.80 32.18 -4.68
C SER A 60 4.74 33.60 -4.10
N ILE A 61 4.19 33.73 -2.89
CA ILE A 61 4.17 35.02 -2.19
C ILE A 61 5.63 35.48 -2.00
N PRO A 62 6.01 36.69 -2.42
CA PRO A 62 7.36 37.21 -2.18
C PRO A 62 7.67 37.12 -0.67
N ARG A 63 8.87 36.67 -0.32
CA ARG A 63 9.36 36.85 1.05
C ARG A 63 9.37 38.34 1.35
N SER A 64 8.88 38.72 2.53
CA SER A 64 8.84 40.13 2.97
C SER A 64 10.20 40.79 2.72
N PRO A 65 10.26 42.01 2.17
CA PRO A 65 11.52 42.75 2.00
C PRO A 65 11.96 43.28 3.36
N ILE A 66 12.54 42.40 4.16
CA ILE A 66 13.23 42.74 5.39
C ILE A 66 14.50 41.87 5.39
N ASP A 67 15.44 42.16 4.48
CA ASP A 67 16.87 42.19 4.86
C ASP A 67 17.90 42.60 3.79
N ASP A 68 17.52 42.93 2.55
CA ASP A 68 18.53 43.35 1.56
C ASP A 68 18.31 44.82 1.15
N GLN A 69 18.78 45.72 2.01
CA GLN A 69 19.10 47.10 1.61
C GLN A 69 20.50 47.06 1.00
N ASP A 70 20.57 46.76 -0.29
CA ASP A 70 21.63 47.13 -1.24
C ASP A 70 21.48 46.20 -2.43
N ASP A 71 20.76 46.62 -3.46
CA ASP A 71 21.07 46.29 -4.86
C ASP A 71 20.24 47.16 -5.81
N GLU A 72 20.96 47.88 -6.67
CA GLU A 72 20.47 48.82 -7.68
C GLU A 72 19.75 48.06 -8.80
N ASP A 73 18.57 48.54 -9.21
CA ASP A 73 17.82 48.29 -10.46
C ASP A 73 18.37 47.21 -11.44
N GLU A 74 18.43 45.94 -11.02
CA GLU A 74 18.49 44.83 -11.97
C GLU A 74 17.10 44.71 -12.60
N GLU A 75 17.01 44.92 -13.93
CA GLU A 75 15.84 44.49 -14.70
C GLU A 75 15.64 42.99 -14.42
N VAL A 76 14.67 42.66 -13.57
CA VAL A 76 14.31 41.27 -13.27
C VAL A 76 13.80 40.65 -14.57
N LEU A 77 14.71 40.01 -15.31
CA LEU A 77 14.37 39.29 -16.51
C LEU A 77 13.29 38.26 -16.15
N PRO A 78 12.17 38.21 -16.90
CA PRO A 78 11.09 37.28 -16.60
C PRO A 78 11.63 35.85 -16.64
N SER A 79 11.31 35.06 -15.61
CA SER A 79 11.75 33.66 -15.56
C SER A 79 11.15 32.87 -16.73
N SER A 80 11.78 31.75 -17.11
CA SER A 80 11.27 30.89 -18.18
C SER A 80 9.82 30.45 -17.93
N ARG A 81 9.42 30.27 -16.66
CA ARG A 81 8.02 30.06 -16.23
C ARG A 81 7.11 31.25 -16.53
N ASP A 82 7.55 32.47 -16.25
CA ASP A 82 6.75 33.69 -16.48
C ASP A 82 6.52 33.92 -17.97
N LEU A 83 7.56 33.71 -18.78
CA LEU A 83 7.46 33.76 -20.24
C LEU A 83 6.47 32.72 -20.79
N LEU A 84 6.51 31.49 -20.28
CA LEU A 84 5.58 30.44 -20.70
C LEU A 84 4.13 30.71 -20.28
N ASN A 85 3.91 31.42 -19.17
CA ASN A 85 2.58 31.82 -18.71
C ASN A 85 2.01 33.04 -19.46
N GLN A 86 2.83 33.76 -20.24
CA GLN A 86 2.40 34.85 -21.12
C GLN A 86 1.96 34.36 -22.50
N ASP A 87 2.04 33.06 -22.78
CA ASP A 87 1.59 32.50 -24.07
C ASP A 87 0.06 32.55 -24.19
N ASP A 88 -0.43 33.40 -25.09
CA ASP A 88 -1.86 33.58 -25.41
C ASP A 88 -2.57 32.28 -25.86
N LYS A 89 -1.81 31.22 -26.16
CA LYS A 89 -2.36 29.91 -26.53
C LYS A 89 -2.79 29.06 -25.34
N LEU A 90 -2.46 29.46 -24.10
CA LEU A 90 -2.87 28.72 -22.92
C LEU A 90 -4.40 28.74 -22.77
N THR A 91 -4.99 27.57 -22.53
CA THR A 91 -6.43 27.51 -22.28
C THR A 91 -6.76 28.11 -20.91
N PRO A 92 -7.95 28.72 -20.71
CA PRO A 92 -8.35 29.26 -19.41
C PRO A 92 -8.18 28.25 -18.27
N GLY A 93 -7.70 28.74 -17.12
CA GLY A 93 -7.41 27.92 -15.94
C GLY A 93 -6.16 27.04 -16.06
N THR A 94 -5.34 27.25 -17.09
CA THR A 94 -4.08 26.51 -17.31
C THR A 94 -2.87 27.40 -17.02
N PHE A 95 -1.88 26.86 -16.31
CA PHE A 95 -0.67 27.59 -15.93
C PHE A 95 0.53 26.68 -15.75
N TRP A 96 1.73 27.22 -15.96
CA TRP A 96 2.99 26.59 -15.62
C TRP A 96 3.38 26.87 -14.17
N ILE A 97 3.71 25.82 -13.44
CA ILE A 97 4.21 25.85 -12.07
C ILE A 97 5.51 25.05 -11.98
N ASP A 98 6.46 25.52 -11.18
CA ASP A 98 7.72 24.81 -10.96
C ASP A 98 7.57 23.67 -9.95
N LEU A 99 8.46 22.68 -10.05
CA LEU A 99 8.41 21.49 -9.20
C LEU A 99 8.52 21.81 -7.69
N ASN A 100 9.25 22.85 -7.29
CA ASN A 100 9.36 23.20 -5.87
C ASN A 100 8.04 23.76 -5.33
N SER A 101 7.37 24.60 -6.12
CA SER A 101 6.03 25.07 -5.79
C SER A 101 5.02 23.91 -5.77
N VAL A 102 5.13 22.93 -6.68
CA VAL A 102 4.31 21.71 -6.62
C VAL A 102 4.51 20.98 -5.29
N MET A 103 5.76 20.73 -4.90
CA MET A 103 6.10 20.09 -3.63
C MET A 103 5.66 20.90 -2.40
N GLN A 104 5.55 22.22 -2.51
CA GLN A 104 5.15 23.09 -1.42
C GLN A 104 3.62 23.14 -1.21
N TYR A 105 2.85 23.14 -2.31
CA TYR A 105 1.42 23.48 -2.25
C TYR A 105 0.48 22.30 -2.52
N PHE A 106 0.95 21.20 -3.09
CA PHE A 106 0.15 20.01 -3.34
C PHE A 106 0.47 18.93 -2.30
N GLU A 107 -0.57 18.27 -1.80
CA GLU A 107 -0.47 17.23 -0.79
C GLU A 107 -0.35 15.83 -1.43
N SER A 108 -0.96 15.64 -2.59
CA SER A 108 -1.01 14.35 -3.27
C SER A 108 -0.78 14.48 -4.79
N ILE A 109 -0.19 13.44 -5.37
CA ILE A 109 -0.07 13.26 -6.82
C ILE A 109 -0.59 11.85 -7.13
N TYR A 110 -1.58 11.75 -8.01
CA TYR A 110 -2.16 10.49 -8.44
C TYR A 110 -1.70 10.16 -9.85
N LEU A 111 -1.25 8.92 -10.04
CA LEU A 111 -0.79 8.39 -11.33
C LEU A 111 -1.76 7.32 -11.81
N ASN A 112 -2.51 7.64 -12.86
CA ASN A 112 -3.49 6.76 -13.46
C ASN A 112 -2.94 6.23 -14.78
N TRP A 113 -2.31 5.06 -14.73
CA TRP A 113 -1.74 4.41 -15.91
C TRP A 113 -2.83 3.81 -16.80
N ASN A 114 -2.67 3.94 -18.10
CA ASN A 114 -3.54 3.31 -19.08
C ASN A 114 -3.43 1.78 -18.96
N PRO A 115 -4.50 1.06 -18.58
CA PRO A 115 -4.45 -0.40 -18.45
C PRO A 115 -4.20 -1.09 -19.80
N GLY A 116 -4.46 -0.42 -20.93
CA GLY A 116 -4.17 -0.91 -22.27
C GLY A 116 -2.68 -1.06 -22.58
N LEU A 117 -1.79 -0.61 -21.70
CA LEU A 117 -0.37 -0.92 -21.77
C LEU A 117 -0.10 -2.41 -21.60
N PHE A 118 -0.92 -3.12 -20.83
CA PHE A 118 -0.72 -4.51 -20.50
C PHE A 118 -1.52 -5.41 -21.43
N ASN A 119 -0.84 -6.38 -22.03
CA ASN A 119 -1.48 -7.38 -22.88
C ASN A 119 -2.34 -8.39 -22.10
N TYR A 120 -2.08 -8.56 -20.81
CA TYR A 120 -2.78 -9.52 -19.96
C TYR A 120 -3.18 -8.90 -18.63
N ARG A 121 -4.41 -9.21 -18.23
CA ARG A 121 -4.99 -8.89 -16.92
C ARG A 121 -5.74 -10.10 -16.38
N GLN A 122 -5.58 -10.38 -15.09
CA GLN A 122 -6.44 -11.32 -14.36
C GLN A 122 -6.87 -10.71 -13.04
N ASP A 123 -8.15 -10.88 -12.72
CA ASP A 123 -8.76 -10.32 -11.52
C ASP A 123 -9.30 -11.46 -10.65
N ILE A 124 -9.06 -11.37 -9.34
CA ILE A 124 -9.76 -12.17 -8.34
C ILE A 124 -10.53 -11.23 -7.43
N HIS A 125 -11.84 -11.44 -7.35
CA HIS A 125 -12.71 -10.79 -6.38
C HIS A 125 -12.86 -11.69 -5.16
N PHE A 126 -12.71 -11.13 -3.96
CA PHE A 126 -12.81 -11.92 -2.74
C PHE A 126 -13.42 -11.13 -1.59
N ALA A 127 -14.06 -11.84 -0.69
CA ALA A 127 -14.49 -11.33 0.60
C ALA A 127 -13.47 -11.75 1.67
N TRP A 128 -13.13 -10.82 2.54
CA TRP A 128 -12.26 -11.06 3.68
C TRP A 128 -13.05 -10.81 4.96
N ASP A 129 -13.41 -11.91 5.61
CA ASP A 129 -14.15 -11.87 6.87
C ASP A 129 -13.20 -11.62 8.04
N LEU A 130 -13.26 -10.40 8.58
CA LEU A 130 -12.52 -9.98 9.77
C LEU A 130 -13.42 -9.91 11.01
N SER A 131 -14.66 -10.42 10.96
CA SER A 131 -15.61 -10.35 12.08
C SER A 131 -15.12 -11.03 13.35
N ALA A 132 -14.37 -12.13 13.21
CA ALA A 132 -13.74 -12.86 14.31
C ALA A 132 -12.32 -12.39 14.63
N SER A 133 -11.81 -11.39 13.92
CA SER A 133 -10.44 -10.90 14.13
C SER A 133 -10.37 -10.02 15.38
N SER A 134 -9.41 -10.29 16.26
CA SER A 134 -9.09 -9.38 17.37
C SER A 134 -8.64 -8.02 16.85
N LEU A 135 -8.86 -6.96 17.64
CA LEU A 135 -8.59 -5.57 17.26
C LEU A 135 -7.08 -5.23 17.21
N SER A 136 -6.18 -6.09 17.70
CA SER A 136 -4.73 -5.88 17.62
C SER A 136 -4.16 -6.61 16.38
N SER A 137 -3.83 -5.84 15.36
CA SER A 137 -3.37 -6.30 14.03
C SER A 137 -1.87 -6.60 13.95
N LYS A 138 -1.07 -6.13 14.91
CA LYS A 138 0.39 -6.00 14.74
C LYS A 138 1.16 -7.33 14.69
N TYR A 139 0.64 -8.39 15.30
CA TYR A 139 1.32 -9.69 15.41
C TYR A 139 0.47 -10.88 14.93
N LYS A 140 -0.56 -10.62 14.11
CA LYS A 140 -1.38 -11.69 13.55
C LYS A 140 -0.59 -12.53 12.57
N SER A 141 -0.78 -13.84 12.62
CA SER A 141 -0.31 -14.71 11.55
C SER A 141 -1.11 -14.44 10.26
N PHE A 142 -0.54 -14.84 9.14
CA PHE A 142 -1.20 -14.78 7.84
C PHE A 142 -2.10 -15.99 7.56
N SER A 143 -2.32 -16.86 8.54
CA SER A 143 -3.12 -18.08 8.38
C SER A 143 -4.54 -17.81 7.87
N ASN A 144 -5.13 -16.69 8.33
CA ASN A 144 -6.48 -16.26 7.97
C ASN A 144 -6.50 -15.19 6.88
N ASN A 145 -5.34 -14.75 6.39
CA ASN A 145 -5.28 -13.83 5.26
C ASN A 145 -5.65 -14.57 3.98
N GLN A 146 -6.27 -13.82 3.06
CA GLN A 146 -6.38 -14.27 1.68
C GLN A 146 -4.99 -14.28 1.06
N GLN A 147 -4.69 -15.30 0.26
CA GLN A 147 -3.37 -15.49 -0.33
C GLN A 147 -3.53 -16.05 -1.73
N PHE A 148 -2.77 -15.50 -2.67
CA PHE A 148 -2.90 -15.81 -4.08
C PHE A 148 -1.57 -16.27 -4.65
N ARG A 149 -1.62 -17.30 -5.48
CA ARG A 149 -0.49 -17.78 -6.26
C ARG A 149 -0.49 -17.10 -7.60
N VAL A 150 0.65 -16.59 -8.01
CA VAL A 150 0.86 -15.97 -9.33
C VAL A 150 2.07 -16.55 -10.04
N SER A 151 1.97 -16.72 -11.36
CA SER A 151 3.09 -17.05 -12.25
C SER A 151 2.88 -16.46 -13.65
N VAL A 152 3.96 -16.31 -14.41
CA VAL A 152 3.96 -15.82 -15.79
C VAL A 152 4.63 -16.82 -16.74
N VAL A 153 4.21 -16.83 -18.01
CA VAL A 153 4.75 -17.77 -19.02
C VAL A 153 6.14 -17.38 -19.54
N ALA A 154 6.51 -16.10 -19.46
CA ALA A 154 7.79 -15.56 -19.89
C ALA A 154 8.18 -14.39 -18.96
N PRO A 155 9.47 -14.03 -18.85
CA PRO A 155 9.90 -13.01 -17.91
C PRO A 155 9.31 -11.64 -18.24
N CYS A 156 8.72 -10.97 -17.25
CA CYS A 156 8.16 -9.62 -17.43
C CYS A 156 7.99 -8.88 -16.10
N THR A 157 7.70 -7.59 -16.18
CA THR A 157 7.20 -6.82 -15.04
C THR A 157 5.73 -7.16 -14.80
N VAL A 158 5.36 -7.32 -13.53
CA VAL A 158 4.00 -7.65 -13.09
C VAL A 158 3.53 -6.65 -12.04
N TRP A 159 2.31 -6.15 -12.20
CA TRP A 159 1.70 -5.17 -11.31
C TRP A 159 0.53 -5.82 -10.57
N PHE A 160 0.49 -5.66 -9.26
CA PHE A 160 -0.52 -6.17 -8.35
C PHE A 160 -1.28 -4.98 -7.77
N LEU A 161 -2.51 -4.76 -8.21
CA LEU A 161 -3.38 -3.70 -7.72
C LEU A 161 -4.43 -4.32 -6.81
N LEU A 162 -4.37 -4.03 -5.51
CA LEU A 162 -5.43 -4.36 -4.56
C LEU A 162 -6.39 -3.18 -4.50
N SER A 163 -7.67 -3.43 -4.76
CA SER A 163 -8.76 -2.46 -4.66
C SER A 163 -9.76 -2.92 -3.62
N ARG A 164 -9.99 -2.10 -2.59
CA ARG A 164 -11.03 -2.26 -1.58
C ARG A 164 -12.34 -1.68 -2.10
N HIS A 165 -13.43 -2.39 -1.86
CA HIS A 165 -14.79 -1.95 -2.18
C HIS A 165 -15.51 -1.53 -0.90
N PHE A 166 -16.09 -0.34 -0.91
CA PHE A 166 -16.93 0.16 0.19
C PHE A 166 -18.39 -0.20 -0.06
N LYS A 167 -19.13 -0.47 1.01
CA LYS A 167 -20.59 -0.48 0.98
C LYS A 167 -21.05 0.91 1.41
N ASP A 168 -21.89 1.56 0.60
CA ASP A 168 -22.40 2.90 0.88
C ASP A 168 -22.92 3.01 2.32
N GLY A 169 -22.26 3.83 3.14
CA GLY A 169 -22.57 3.95 4.55
C GLY A 169 -21.65 4.91 5.30
N LYS A 170 -22.08 6.18 5.38
CA LYS A 170 -21.61 7.24 6.30
C LYS A 170 -20.12 7.18 6.66
N GLU A 171 -19.29 7.59 5.71
CA GLU A 171 -18.01 8.22 6.04
C GLU A 171 -18.28 9.38 7.00
N ASN A 172 -17.62 9.41 8.17
CA ASN A 172 -17.18 10.64 8.85
C ASN A 172 -16.61 10.45 10.28
N ASP A 173 -16.43 9.23 10.81
CA ASP A 173 -15.81 9.12 12.16
C ASP A 173 -15.09 7.79 12.46
N HIS A 174 -14.66 7.06 11.42
CA HIS A 174 -13.92 5.81 11.63
C HIS A 174 -12.42 6.10 11.80
N PRO A 175 -11.72 5.38 12.70
CA PRO A 175 -10.26 5.42 12.75
C PRO A 175 -9.68 5.05 11.38
N PRO A 176 -8.48 5.56 11.05
CA PRO A 176 -7.88 5.27 9.75
C PRO A 176 -7.61 3.77 9.64
N GLU A 177 -8.08 3.18 8.53
CA GLU A 177 -7.90 1.77 8.23
C GLU A 177 -6.92 1.64 7.08
N TYR A 178 -5.97 0.71 7.17
CA TYR A 178 -4.89 0.61 6.22
C TYR A 178 -4.83 -0.76 5.54
N ILE A 179 -4.45 -0.76 4.27
CA ILE A 179 -4.21 -1.98 3.49
C ILE A 179 -2.82 -1.94 2.85
N SER A 180 -2.26 -3.12 2.62
CA SER A 180 -1.01 -3.30 1.87
C SER A 180 -0.99 -4.65 1.15
N LEU A 181 0.03 -4.86 0.32
CA LEU A 181 0.32 -6.11 -0.39
C LEU A 181 1.74 -6.56 -0.05
N TYR A 182 1.88 -7.80 0.41
CA TYR A 182 3.18 -8.44 0.58
C TYR A 182 3.36 -9.53 -0.47
N LEU A 183 4.59 -9.68 -0.94
CA LEU A 183 4.97 -10.68 -1.94
C LEU A 183 6.03 -11.62 -1.35
N PHE A 184 5.86 -12.92 -1.59
CA PHE A 184 6.76 -13.97 -1.11
C PHE A 184 7.17 -14.89 -2.26
N ASP A 185 8.43 -15.32 -2.23
CA ASP A 185 8.91 -16.44 -3.04
C ASP A 185 8.77 -17.75 -2.26
N ASN A 186 7.53 -18.22 -2.10
CA ASN A 186 7.21 -19.45 -1.38
C ASN A 186 6.61 -20.51 -2.31
N ASN A 187 7.07 -20.55 -3.57
CA ASN A 187 6.59 -21.45 -4.61
C ASN A 187 5.05 -21.40 -4.79
N GLY A 188 4.45 -20.24 -4.53
CA GLY A 188 3.00 -20.02 -4.59
C GLY A 188 2.18 -20.65 -3.46
N ALA A 189 2.80 -21.27 -2.46
CA ALA A 189 2.08 -21.83 -1.32
C ALA A 189 1.79 -20.77 -0.25
N LYS A 190 0.77 -21.01 0.60
CA LYS A 190 0.47 -20.12 1.71
C LYS A 190 1.66 -19.94 2.65
N VAL A 191 1.84 -18.71 3.12
CA VAL A 191 2.77 -18.30 4.17
C VAL A 191 2.00 -18.00 5.45
N TYR A 192 2.63 -18.19 6.60
CA TYR A 192 1.98 -18.02 7.91
C TYR A 192 2.51 -16.83 8.69
N LEU A 193 3.70 -16.35 8.39
CA LEU A 193 4.34 -15.23 9.08
C LEU A 193 4.66 -14.14 8.06
N SER A 194 4.80 -12.91 8.56
CA SER A 194 5.20 -11.76 7.76
C SER A 194 6.69 -11.78 7.38
N ASP A 195 7.50 -12.56 8.10
CA ASP A 195 8.93 -12.73 7.86
C ASP A 195 9.22 -13.41 6.52
N GLY A 196 10.31 -12.98 5.87
CA GLY A 196 10.73 -13.55 4.58
C GLY A 196 9.95 -13.04 3.36
N ALA A 197 9.17 -11.96 3.51
CA ALA A 197 8.59 -11.27 2.37
C ALA A 197 9.71 -10.76 1.45
N LEU A 198 9.60 -11.11 0.16
CA LEU A 198 10.48 -10.60 -0.88
C LEU A 198 10.30 -9.10 -1.09
N GLN A 199 9.05 -8.63 -1.03
CA GLN A 199 8.69 -7.23 -1.16
C GLN A 199 7.47 -6.90 -0.29
N ARG A 200 7.48 -5.72 0.33
CA ARG A 200 6.38 -5.20 1.14
C ARG A 200 5.92 -3.87 0.58
N GLY A 201 4.63 -3.76 0.29
CA GLY A 201 4.02 -2.48 -0.05
C GLY A 201 3.88 -1.58 1.19
N PRO A 202 3.76 -0.25 0.99
CA PRO A 202 3.39 0.65 2.08
C PRO A 202 1.95 0.37 2.54
N PHE A 203 1.69 0.58 3.82
CA PHE A 203 0.33 0.69 4.32
C PHE A 203 -0.26 2.03 3.87
N VAL A 204 -1.43 1.97 3.25
CA VAL A 204 -2.16 3.15 2.76
C VAL A 204 -3.59 3.11 3.26
N ASP A 205 -4.15 4.28 3.55
CA ASP A 205 -5.54 4.53 3.89
C ASP A 205 -6.43 4.73 2.65
N SER A 206 -5.81 4.84 1.48
CA SER A 206 -6.47 4.78 0.17
C SER A 206 -7.18 3.44 -0.06
N PRO A 207 -8.31 3.42 -0.81
CA PRO A 207 -8.94 2.18 -1.24
C PRO A 207 -8.07 1.32 -2.16
N GLN A 208 -6.98 1.85 -2.68
CA GLN A 208 -6.13 1.18 -3.66
C GLN A 208 -4.66 1.23 -3.27
N THR A 209 -3.98 0.10 -3.42
CA THR A 209 -2.53 0.00 -3.28
C THR A 209 -1.94 -0.87 -4.39
N LEU A 210 -0.77 -0.46 -4.89
CA LEU A 210 -0.09 -1.09 -6.01
C LEU A 210 1.27 -1.63 -5.55
N LEU A 211 1.53 -2.90 -5.83
CA LEU A 211 2.86 -3.50 -5.74
C LEU A 211 3.34 -3.86 -7.14
N ARG A 212 4.55 -3.42 -7.51
CA ARG A 212 5.19 -3.74 -8.79
C ARG A 212 6.37 -4.66 -8.54
N LEU A 213 6.40 -5.79 -9.24
CA LEU A 213 7.53 -6.72 -9.29
C LEU A 213 8.16 -6.67 -10.67
N ASP A 214 9.42 -6.26 -10.73
CA ASP A 214 10.19 -6.27 -11.98
C ASP A 214 10.83 -7.64 -12.22
N ASN A 215 10.91 -8.05 -13.49
CA ASN A 215 11.61 -9.25 -13.94
C ASN A 215 11.13 -10.55 -13.23
N MET A 216 9.83 -10.74 -13.10
CA MET A 216 9.26 -12.00 -12.61
C MET A 216 9.67 -13.14 -13.54
N GLU A 217 10.30 -14.19 -13.00
CA GLU A 217 10.81 -15.31 -13.80
C GLU A 217 9.69 -16.17 -14.39
N ALA A 218 9.93 -16.71 -15.60
CA ALA A 218 9.00 -17.61 -16.27
C ALA A 218 8.77 -18.89 -15.46
N GLY A 219 7.51 -19.25 -15.24
CA GLY A 219 7.09 -20.47 -14.54
C GLY A 219 7.33 -20.48 -13.02
N ARG A 220 8.09 -19.53 -12.47
CA ARG A 220 8.27 -19.38 -11.03
C ARG A 220 6.98 -18.86 -10.40
N LYS A 221 6.66 -19.42 -9.23
CA LYS A 221 5.41 -19.16 -8.51
C LYS A 221 5.68 -18.33 -7.27
N TYR A 222 4.96 -17.22 -7.16
CA TYR A 222 5.03 -16.32 -6.01
C TYR A 222 3.70 -16.34 -5.26
N THR A 223 3.76 -15.98 -3.98
CA THR A 223 2.58 -15.85 -3.12
C THR A 223 2.37 -14.37 -2.82
N VAL A 224 1.20 -13.85 -3.18
CA VAL A 224 0.76 -12.48 -2.91
C VAL A 224 -0.22 -12.52 -1.75
N VAL A 225 0.01 -11.68 -0.74
CA VAL A 225 -0.78 -11.64 0.49
C VAL A 225 -1.27 -10.21 0.69
N PRO A 226 -2.57 -9.93 0.49
CA PRO A 226 -3.22 -8.77 1.09
C PRO A 226 -3.02 -8.78 2.61
N VAL A 227 -2.58 -7.65 3.13
CA VAL A 227 -2.43 -7.43 4.57
C VAL A 227 -3.22 -6.20 4.98
N GLU A 228 -3.69 -6.21 6.21
CA GLU A 228 -4.48 -5.13 6.80
C GLU A 228 -3.81 -4.63 8.06
N GLN A 229 -4.05 -3.37 8.36
CA GLN A 229 -3.82 -2.80 9.67
C GLN A 229 -5.05 -1.97 10.04
N ASP A 230 -5.66 -2.35 11.16
CA ASP A 230 -6.75 -1.63 11.80
C ASP A 230 -8.05 -1.62 10.99
N LEU A 231 -8.24 -2.56 10.05
CA LEU A 231 -9.55 -2.77 9.40
C LEU A 231 -10.59 -3.19 10.44
N GLY A 232 -11.78 -2.60 10.34
CA GLY A 232 -12.89 -2.91 11.24
C GLY A 232 -13.29 -4.40 11.21
N PRO A 233 -13.83 -4.93 12.31
CA PRO A 233 -14.17 -6.36 12.45
C PRO A 233 -15.47 -6.70 11.69
N THR A 234 -15.40 -6.68 10.36
CA THR A 234 -16.52 -6.95 9.46
C THR A 234 -16.04 -7.68 8.21
N VAL A 235 -16.98 -8.03 7.33
CA VAL A 235 -16.65 -8.56 6.01
C VAL A 235 -16.30 -7.41 5.08
N HIS A 236 -15.04 -7.34 4.68
CA HIS A 236 -14.56 -6.44 3.63
C HIS A 236 -14.53 -7.14 2.29
N THR A 237 -14.67 -6.40 1.21
CA THR A 237 -14.65 -6.94 -0.15
C THR A 237 -13.56 -6.27 -0.96
N PHE A 238 -12.83 -7.07 -1.75
CA PHE A 238 -11.66 -6.62 -2.48
C PHE A 238 -11.61 -7.18 -3.90
N THR A 239 -10.73 -6.59 -4.71
CA THR A 239 -10.28 -7.15 -5.98
C THR A 239 -8.78 -7.04 -6.07
N LEU A 240 -8.13 -8.17 -6.32
CA LEU A 240 -6.73 -8.21 -6.73
C LEU A 240 -6.70 -8.27 -8.26
N SER A 241 -6.27 -7.18 -8.89
CA SER A 241 -6.04 -7.12 -10.34
C SER A 241 -4.55 -7.27 -10.61
N VAL A 242 -4.19 -8.22 -11.46
CA VAL A 242 -2.80 -8.50 -11.83
C VAL A 242 -2.61 -8.17 -13.30
N PHE A 243 -1.65 -7.30 -13.60
CA PHE A 243 -1.36 -6.83 -14.95
C PHE A 243 0.06 -7.22 -15.37
N ALA A 244 0.22 -7.65 -16.62
CA ALA A 244 1.52 -8.04 -17.17
C ALA A 244 1.53 -7.99 -18.70
N GLU A 245 2.74 -7.94 -19.28
CA GLU A 245 2.94 -8.10 -20.73
C GLU A 245 2.80 -9.54 -21.21
N GLN A 246 2.90 -10.49 -20.29
CA GLN A 246 2.91 -11.93 -20.58
C GLN A 246 1.72 -12.61 -19.92
N ARG A 247 1.29 -13.75 -20.47
CA ARG A 247 0.15 -14.50 -19.94
C ARG A 247 0.37 -14.85 -18.47
N ILE A 248 -0.63 -14.52 -17.66
CA ILE A 248 -0.67 -14.71 -16.21
C ILE A 248 -1.42 -16.00 -15.88
N ALA A 249 -0.99 -16.68 -14.82
CA ALA A 249 -1.82 -17.64 -14.09
C ALA A 249 -1.93 -17.18 -12.63
N LEU A 250 -3.15 -16.85 -12.23
CA LEU A 250 -3.52 -16.36 -10.91
C LEU A 250 -4.58 -17.28 -10.29
N ASP A 251 -4.30 -17.80 -9.10
CA ASP A 251 -5.21 -18.67 -8.35
C ASP A 251 -5.10 -18.38 -6.85
N GLU A 252 -5.97 -18.99 -6.04
CA GLU A 252 -5.74 -19.10 -4.60
C GLU A 252 -4.45 -19.88 -4.30
N ALA A 253 -3.69 -19.42 -3.30
CA ALA A 253 -2.49 -20.10 -2.85
C ALA A 253 -2.87 -21.38 -2.09
N PRO A 254 -2.38 -22.57 -2.52
CA PRO A 254 -2.64 -23.81 -1.79
C PRO A 254 -1.95 -23.81 -0.44
N ASN A 255 -2.54 -24.53 0.51
CA ASN A 255 -1.87 -24.83 1.78
C ASN A 255 -0.59 -25.64 1.52
N LYS A 256 0.50 -25.24 2.16
CA LYS A 256 1.77 -25.98 2.10
C LYS A 256 1.65 -27.38 2.71
N TYR A 257 0.84 -27.49 3.76
CA TYR A 257 0.55 -28.74 4.46
C TYR A 257 -0.90 -29.15 4.19
N PRO A 258 -1.16 -30.42 3.80
CA PRO A 258 -2.51 -30.87 3.44
C PRO A 258 -3.44 -31.01 4.64
N CYS A 259 -2.87 -31.22 5.82
CA CYS A 259 -3.60 -31.40 7.07
C CYS A 259 -3.29 -30.24 8.01
N GLN A 260 -4.33 -29.65 8.60
CA GLN A 260 -4.23 -28.61 9.61
C GLN A 260 -5.16 -28.94 10.77
N LYS A 261 -4.68 -28.69 12.00
CA LYS A 261 -5.48 -28.79 13.21
C LYS A 261 -5.14 -27.63 14.13
N THR A 262 -6.16 -26.84 14.48
CA THR A 262 -6.03 -25.75 15.44
C THR A 262 -6.52 -26.23 16.81
N ILE A 263 -5.75 -25.95 17.85
CA ILE A 263 -6.10 -26.26 19.24
C ILE A 263 -6.00 -24.97 20.04
N THR A 264 -7.09 -24.57 20.70
CA THR A 264 -7.13 -23.40 21.56
C THR A 264 -6.90 -23.81 23.01
N ALA A 265 -6.07 -23.05 23.74
CA ALA A 265 -5.87 -23.18 25.18
C ALA A 265 -5.54 -21.81 25.79
N ALA A 266 -5.57 -21.72 27.11
CA ALA A 266 -5.25 -20.51 27.85
C ALA A 266 -4.49 -20.85 29.13
N TRP A 267 -3.69 -19.89 29.61
CA TRP A 267 -3.18 -19.90 30.98
C TRP A 267 -4.23 -19.24 31.89
N THR A 268 -4.82 -20.05 32.76
CA THR A 268 -5.73 -19.65 33.84
C THR A 268 -5.00 -19.71 35.17
N ASP A 269 -5.63 -19.24 36.26
CA ASP A 269 -5.09 -19.38 37.62
C ASP A 269 -4.72 -20.85 37.96
N GLU A 270 -5.44 -21.81 37.38
CA GLU A 270 -5.24 -23.25 37.60
C GLU A 270 -4.19 -23.88 36.68
N THR A 271 -3.92 -23.25 35.52
CA THR A 271 -3.01 -23.79 34.49
C THR A 271 -1.73 -22.95 34.33
N ALA A 272 -1.56 -21.89 35.11
CA ALA A 272 -0.35 -21.06 35.20
C ALA A 272 0.76 -21.71 36.03
N GLY A 273 1.31 -22.81 35.54
CA GLY A 273 2.35 -23.61 36.21
C GLY A 273 3.72 -22.92 36.39
N GLY A 274 3.92 -21.73 35.86
CA GLY A 274 5.18 -20.97 35.95
C GLY A 274 6.25 -21.44 34.96
N ASN A 275 7.50 -21.01 35.17
CA ASN A 275 8.64 -21.33 34.29
C ASN A 275 9.19 -22.75 34.53
N ALA A 276 10.17 -23.17 33.73
CA ALA A 276 10.73 -24.54 33.77
C ALA A 276 11.38 -24.96 35.12
N HIS A 277 11.64 -24.03 36.04
CA HIS A 277 12.14 -24.32 37.38
C HIS A 277 11.01 -24.41 38.42
N SER A 278 9.77 -24.12 38.04
CA SER A 278 8.60 -24.20 38.92
C SER A 278 8.20 -25.66 39.15
N PRO A 279 7.87 -26.06 40.40
CA PRO A 279 7.36 -27.40 40.67
C PRO A 279 5.99 -27.66 40.01
N THR A 280 5.24 -26.61 39.69
CA THR A 280 3.95 -26.70 39.00
C THR A 280 4.07 -26.57 37.49
N TYR A 281 5.28 -26.60 36.91
CA TYR A 281 5.48 -26.40 35.46
C TYR A 281 4.63 -27.34 34.59
N SER A 282 4.36 -28.56 35.07
CA SER A 282 3.52 -29.54 34.37
C SER A 282 2.03 -29.17 34.30
N GLN A 283 1.58 -28.15 35.02
CA GLN A 283 0.21 -27.63 34.96
C GLN A 283 -0.01 -26.67 33.78
N ASN A 284 1.07 -26.18 33.15
CA ASN A 284 0.98 -25.41 31.91
C ASN A 284 0.27 -26.22 30.81
N PRO A 285 -0.41 -25.58 29.85
CA PRO A 285 -0.98 -26.29 28.70
C PRO A 285 0.06 -27.16 27.99
N GLN A 286 -0.24 -28.46 27.87
CA GLN A 286 0.62 -29.44 27.20
C GLN A 286 -0.13 -30.07 26.03
N PHE A 287 0.59 -30.29 24.94
CA PHE A 287 0.04 -30.89 23.73
C PHE A 287 0.95 -32.04 23.28
N SER A 288 0.33 -33.11 22.80
CA SER A 288 1.02 -34.25 22.21
C SER A 288 0.55 -34.43 20.77
N ILE A 289 1.51 -34.66 19.87
CA ILE A 289 1.26 -34.93 18.46
C ILE A 289 1.93 -36.25 18.13
N VAL A 290 1.13 -37.23 17.71
CA VAL A 290 1.63 -38.53 17.27
C VAL A 290 1.63 -38.57 15.76
N VAL A 291 2.77 -38.93 15.18
CA VAL A 291 2.98 -38.96 13.74
C VAL A 291 3.39 -40.38 13.35
N PRO A 292 2.53 -41.15 12.67
CA PRO A 292 2.77 -42.57 12.46
C PRO A 292 3.86 -42.85 11.42
N ALA A 293 4.26 -41.85 10.63
CA ALA A 293 5.30 -41.94 9.61
C ALA A 293 6.05 -40.61 9.51
N ARG A 294 7.24 -40.62 8.89
CA ARG A 294 8.02 -39.41 8.66
C ARG A 294 7.19 -38.35 7.92
N THR A 295 6.84 -37.27 8.61
CA THR A 295 5.94 -36.22 8.10
C THR A 295 6.55 -34.85 8.38
N PRO A 296 6.63 -33.94 7.39
CA PRO A 296 6.96 -32.55 7.63
C PRO A 296 5.86 -31.87 8.44
N ILE A 297 6.24 -31.16 9.52
CA ILE A 297 5.30 -30.47 10.42
C ILE A 297 5.72 -29.02 10.53
N ALA A 298 4.73 -28.13 10.56
CA ALA A 298 4.89 -26.77 11.04
C ALA A 298 4.01 -26.59 12.27
N LEU A 299 4.57 -25.94 13.30
CA LEU A 299 3.85 -25.56 14.51
C LEU A 299 3.78 -24.04 14.53
N LEU A 300 2.56 -23.51 14.59
CA LEU A 300 2.30 -22.09 14.72
C LEU A 300 1.65 -21.87 16.08
N LEU A 301 2.23 -20.98 16.88
CA LEU A 301 1.65 -20.52 18.13
C LEU A 301 1.16 -19.10 17.92
N GLU A 302 -0.11 -18.85 18.20
CA GLU A 302 -0.75 -17.54 18.07
C GLU A 302 -1.29 -17.10 19.42
N THR A 303 -1.21 -15.79 19.69
CA THR A 303 -1.80 -15.16 20.87
C THR A 303 -2.43 -13.84 20.45
N ASP A 304 -3.53 -13.48 21.09
CA ASP A 304 -4.19 -12.18 20.99
C ASP A 304 -3.51 -11.11 21.86
N VAL A 305 -2.48 -11.47 22.64
CA VAL A 305 -1.73 -10.57 23.52
C VAL A 305 -0.38 -10.23 22.92
N GLU A 306 -0.17 -8.95 22.57
CA GLU A 306 1.08 -8.49 21.93
C GLU A 306 2.33 -8.69 22.78
N GLN A 307 2.21 -8.63 24.11
CA GLN A 307 3.34 -8.64 25.05
C GLN A 307 3.24 -9.83 26.00
N LEU A 308 3.18 -11.04 25.45
CA LEU A 308 3.23 -12.27 26.24
C LEU A 308 4.59 -12.96 26.05
N HIS A 309 5.38 -13.01 27.12
CA HIS A 309 6.62 -13.78 27.13
C HIS A 309 6.30 -15.27 27.30
N VAL A 310 6.19 -15.99 26.19
CA VAL A 310 5.95 -17.44 26.21
C VAL A 310 7.28 -18.19 26.06
N HIS A 311 7.51 -19.17 26.95
CA HIS A 311 8.61 -20.12 26.82
C HIS A 311 8.09 -21.45 26.25
N VAL A 312 8.32 -21.70 24.96
CA VAL A 312 7.93 -22.95 24.30
C VAL A 312 9.05 -23.99 24.38
N LYS A 313 8.75 -25.21 24.82
CA LYS A 313 9.65 -26.37 24.74
C LYS A 313 9.06 -27.43 23.83
N LEU A 314 9.83 -27.88 22.85
CA LEU A 314 9.48 -29.03 22.02
C LEU A 314 10.35 -30.22 22.46
N THR A 315 9.70 -31.30 22.89
CA THR A 315 10.36 -32.57 23.22
C THR A 315 9.97 -33.60 22.18
N ILE A 316 10.98 -34.22 21.54
CA ILE A 316 10.76 -35.28 20.56
C ILE A 316 11.07 -36.61 21.24
N ALA A 317 10.03 -37.42 21.45
CA ALA A 317 10.19 -38.82 21.81
C ALA A 317 10.21 -39.65 20.53
N VAL A 318 11.26 -40.45 20.32
CA VAL A 318 11.32 -41.44 19.26
C VAL A 318 11.13 -42.79 19.92
N ASP A 319 9.94 -43.37 19.77
CA ASP A 319 9.73 -44.77 20.13
C ASP A 319 10.48 -45.62 19.11
N VAL A 320 11.66 -46.10 19.50
CA VAL A 320 12.40 -47.11 18.75
C VAL A 320 11.71 -48.45 19.03
N LEU A 321 10.78 -48.83 18.17
CA LEU A 321 10.29 -50.21 18.08
C LEU A 321 11.33 -51.09 17.38
#